data_AF-A0AAV2YWX7-F1
#
_entry.id   AF-A0AAV2YWX7-F1
#
_cell.length_a   1.000
_cell.length_b   1.000
_cell.length_c   1.000
_cell.angle_alpha   90.00
_cell.angle_beta   90.00
_cell.angle_gamma   90.00
#
_symmetry.space_group_name_H-M   'P 1'
#
loop_
_entity.id
_entity.type
_entity.pdbx_description
1 polymer ?
#
loop_
_entity_poly.entity_id
_entity_poly.type
_entity_poly.pdbx_seq_one_letter_code
_entity_poly.pdbx_strand_id
1 'polypeptide(L)' 'MTKAEFKQKLNDYFVDDLKHLEEEAAQAQAEADALTQKIQALDDCIEQAANKFGWYGVYEQAPHFQNAVDWVANDCLAH' A
#
# COMPACT_ATOMS: atom_id res chain seq x y z
N MET A 1 43.37 18.57 -17.12
CA MET A 1 42.01 18.15 -16.72
C MET A 1 41.21 19.37 -16.33
N THR A 2 40.15 19.67 -17.08
CA THR A 2 39.19 20.73 -16.80
C THR A 2 38.21 20.30 -15.71
N LYS A 3 37.46 21.25 -15.15
CA LYS A 3 36.38 20.95 -14.19
C LYS A 3 35.32 20.00 -14.77
N ALA A 4 35.03 20.11 -16.07
CA ALA A 4 34.06 19.26 -16.75
C ALA A 4 34.56 17.80 -16.82
N GLU A 5 35.81 17.60 -17.22
CA GLU A 5 36.44 16.28 -17.28
C GLU A 5 36.54 15.63 -15.88
N PHE A 6 36.83 16.42 -14.84
CA PHE A 6 36.86 15.93 -13.47
C PHE A 6 35.46 15.52 -12.98
N LYS A 7 34.43 16.31 -13.27
CA LYS A 7 33.04 15.97 -12.96
C LYS A 7 32.61 14.68 -13.65
N GLN A 8 33.00 14.48 -14.91
CA GLN A 8 32.68 13.25 -15.64
C GLN A 8 33.28 12.03 -14.94
N LYS A 9 34.55 12.09 -14.54
CA LYS A 9 35.20 10.99 -13.80
C LYS A 9 34.53 10.66 -12.47
N LEU A 10 34.05 11.68 -11.74
CA LEU A 10 33.27 11.46 -10.52
C LEU A 10 31.94 10.76 -10.85
N ASN A 11 31.27 11.19 -11.91
CA ASN A 11 30.02 10.57 -12.34
C ASN A 11 30.21 9.10 -12.74
N ASP A 12 31.29 8.80 -13.48
CA ASP A 12 31.63 7.44 -13.87
C ASP A 12 32.00 6.57 -12.65
N TYR A 13 32.63 7.15 -11.62
CA TYR A 13 32.96 6.44 -10.38
C TYR A 13 31.72 6.07 -9.55
N PHE A 14 30.73 6.95 -9.47
CA PHE A 14 29.52 6.76 -8.67
C PHE A 14 28.33 6.21 -9.49
N VAL A 15 28.53 5.81 -10.75
CA VAL A 15 27.43 5.40 -11.63
C VAL A 15 26.65 4.20 -11.09
N ASP A 16 27.34 3.25 -10.46
CA ASP A 16 26.71 2.05 -9.91
C ASP A 16 25.97 2.36 -8.60
N ASP A 17 26.53 3.24 -7.75
CA ASP A 17 25.84 3.72 -6.54
C ASP A 17 24.55 4.47 -6.90
N LEU A 18 24.59 5.30 -7.95
CA LEU A 18 23.40 6.00 -8.45
C LEU A 18 22.32 5.02 -8.93
N LYS A 19 22.69 4.01 -9.72
CA LYS A 19 21.75 2.98 -10.18
C LYS A 19 21.15 2.19 -9.02
N HIS A 20 21.96 1.80 -8.05
CA HIS A 20 21.50 1.09 -6.87
C HIS A 20 20.45 1.91 -6.09
N LEU A 21 20.72 3.20 -5.88
CA LEU A 21 19.77 4.09 -5.21
C LEU A 21 18.48 4.30 -6.02
N GLU A 22 18.57 4.37 -7.35
CA GLU A 22 17.40 4.43 -8.24
C GLU A 22 16.55 3.15 -8.15
N GLU A 23 17.18 1.98 -8.10
CA GLU A 23 16.52 0.69 -7.93
C GLU A 23 15.84 0.57 -6.55
N GLU A 24 16.53 0.94 -5.48
CA GLU A 24 15.97 0.99 -4.12
C GLU A 24 14.77 1.93 -4.04
N ALA A 25 14.86 3.12 -4.64
CA ALA A 25 13.77 4.08 -4.68
C ALA A 25 12.55 3.54 -5.44
N ALA A 26 12.78 2.86 -6.58
CA ALA A 26 11.72 2.24 -7.37
C ALA A 26 11.03 1.11 -6.59
N GLN A 27 11.80 0.27 -5.89
CA GLN A 27 11.24 -0.78 -5.04
C GLN A 27 10.42 -0.21 -3.88
N ALA A 28 10.95 0.80 -3.18
CA ALA A 28 10.24 1.44 -2.07
C ALA A 28 8.92 2.09 -2.53
N GLN A 29 8.91 2.71 -3.73
CA GLN A 29 7.69 3.24 -4.31
C GLN A 29 6.67 2.13 -4.61
N ALA A 30 7.10 1.02 -5.21
CA ALA A 30 6.21 -0.11 -5.49
C ALA A 30 5.62 -0.71 -4.20
N GLU A 31 6.41 -0.79 -3.13
CA GLU A 31 5.94 -1.23 -1.81
C GLU A 31 4.91 -0.25 -1.21
N ALA A 32 5.15 1.06 -1.33
CA ALA A 32 4.22 2.09 -0.87
C ALA A 32 2.89 2.05 -1.65
N ASP A 33 2.95 1.85 -2.96
CA ASP A 33 1.76 1.72 -3.80
C ASP A 33 0.96 0.46 -3.44
N ALA A 34 1.64 -0.67 -3.23
CA ALA A 34 1.01 -1.92 -2.80
C ALA A 34 0.34 -1.79 -1.42
N LEU A 35 0.97 -1.08 -0.48
CA LEU A 35 0.37 -0.78 0.82
C LEU A 35 -0.85 0.14 0.70
N THR A 36 -0.77 1.15 -0.16
CA THR A 36 -1.89 2.06 -0.43
C THR A 36 -3.10 1.31 -0.99
N GLN A 37 -2.89 0.38 -1.92
CA GLN A 37 -3.95 -0.48 -2.45
C GLN A 37 -4.58 -1.37 -1.36
N LYS A 38 -3.76 -1.94 -0.46
CA LYS A 38 -4.27 -2.73 0.67
C LYS A 38 -5.08 -1.90 1.67
N ILE A 39 -4.68 -0.66 1.93
CA ILE A 39 -5.42 0.28 2.77
C ILE A 39 -6.79 0.55 2.13
N GLN A 40 -6.82 0.87 0.83
CA GLN A 40 -8.07 1.12 0.12
C GLN A 40 -8.99 -0.10 0.13
N ALA A 41 -8.46 -1.30 -0.14
CA ALA A 41 -9.25 -2.52 -0.11
C ALA A 41 -9.88 -2.79 1.27
N LEU A 42 -9.13 -2.52 2.35
CA LEU A 42 -9.67 -2.63 3.71
C LEU A 42 -10.77 -1.59 3.97
N ASP A 43 -10.60 -0.34 3.55
CA ASP A 43 -11.60 0.72 3.70
C ASP A 43 -12.90 0.36 2.95
N ASP A 44 -12.77 -0.09 1.70
CA ASP A 44 -13.89 -0.57 0.88
C ASP A 44 -14.61 -1.75 1.54
N CYS A 45 -13.86 -2.69 2.12
CA CYS A 45 -14.43 -3.82 2.85
C CYS A 45 -15.17 -3.38 4.12
N ILE A 46 -14.66 -2.38 4.85
CA ILE A 46 -15.32 -1.82 6.03
C ILE A 46 -16.64 -1.15 5.62
N GLU A 47 -16.65 -0.36 4.54
CA GLU A 47 -17.87 0.26 4.02
C GLU A 47 -18.91 -0.80 3.61
N GLN A 48 -18.47 -1.83 2.89
CA GLN A 48 -19.34 -2.95 2.52
C GLN A 48 -19.88 -3.69 3.74
N ALA A 49 -19.05 -3.94 4.76
CA ALA A 49 -19.48 -4.58 6.00
C ALA A 49 -20.51 -3.71 6.74
N ALA A 50 -20.29 -2.40 6.81
CA ALA A 50 -21.22 -1.47 7.43
C ALA A 50 -22.59 -1.51 6.72
N ASN A 51 -22.61 -1.52 5.38
CA ASN A 51 -23.84 -1.64 4.60
C ASN A 51 -24.51 -3.02 4.72
N LYS A 52 -23.71 -4.08 4.85
CA LYS A 52 -24.19 -5.47 4.90
C LYS A 52 -24.78 -5.82 6.27
N PHE A 53 -24.15 -5.37 7.35
CA PHE A 53 -24.53 -5.72 8.73
C PHE A 53 -25.24 -4.59 9.47
N GLY A 54 -25.29 -3.38 8.89
CA GLY A 54 -26.09 -2.25 9.37
C GLY A 54 -27.06 -1.78 8.29
N TRP A 55 -28.36 -1.93 8.53
CA TRP A 55 -29.41 -1.43 7.63
C TRP A 55 -30.24 -0.37 8.35
N TYR A 56 -30.30 0.86 7.82
CA TYR A 56 -31.08 1.98 8.38
C TYR A 56 -30.81 2.31 9.87
N GLY A 57 -29.55 2.20 10.31
CA GLY A 57 -29.16 2.54 11.68
C GLY A 57 -29.61 1.53 12.74
N VAL A 58 -30.07 0.34 12.32
CA VAL A 58 -30.46 -0.71 13.25
C VAL A 58 -29.56 -1.93 13.08
N TYR A 59 -28.83 -2.24 14.15
CA TYR A 59 -28.01 -3.44 14.30
C TYR A 59 -28.84 -4.41 15.17
N GLU A 60 -29.84 -5.09 14.59
CA GLU A 60 -30.94 -5.70 15.37
C GLU A 60 -30.68 -7.03 16.13
N GLN A 61 -29.77 -7.93 15.73
CA GLN A 61 -29.33 -9.09 16.53
C GLN A 61 -27.81 -9.34 16.66
N ALA A 62 -27.30 -9.39 17.90
CA ALA A 62 -25.90 -9.69 18.19
C ALA A 62 -25.45 -11.10 17.71
N PRO A 63 -24.16 -11.27 17.37
CA PRO A 63 -23.09 -10.26 17.39
C PRO A 63 -22.78 -9.69 15.99
N HIS A 64 -23.46 -8.60 15.58
CA HIS A 64 -23.21 -7.93 14.29
C HIS A 64 -21.77 -7.50 14.07
N PHE A 65 -21.15 -6.94 15.10
CA PHE A 65 -19.80 -6.44 14.98
C PHE A 65 -18.81 -7.58 14.75
N GLN A 66 -18.95 -8.70 15.46
CA GLN A 66 -18.07 -9.85 15.27
C GLN A 66 -18.29 -10.49 13.89
N ASN A 67 -19.55 -10.62 13.45
CA ASN A 67 -19.85 -11.13 12.10
C ASN A 67 -19.29 -10.21 11.00
N ALA A 68 -19.33 -8.88 11.19
CA ALA A 68 -18.74 -7.91 10.27
C ALA A 68 -17.22 -8.03 10.24
N VAL A 69 -16.56 -8.14 11.39
CA VAL A 69 -15.12 -8.35 11.50
C VAL A 69 -14.71 -9.67 10.85
N ASP A 70 -15.42 -10.76 11.15
CA ASP A 70 -15.15 -12.08 10.59
C ASP A 70 -15.33 -12.07 9.08
N TRP A 71 -16.35 -11.38 8.57
CA TRP A 71 -16.59 -11.23 7.14
C TRP A 71 -15.50 -10.39 6.44
N VAL A 72 -15.09 -9.26 7.03
CA VAL A 72 -13.99 -8.46 6.47
C VAL A 72 -12.70 -9.28 6.39
N ALA A 73 -12.37 -9.99 7.47
CA ALA A 73 -11.12 -10.74 7.59
C ALA A 73 -11.08 -12.01 6.72
N ASN A 74 -12.20 -12.73 6.59
CA ASN A 74 -12.21 -14.07 5.98
C ASN A 74 -12.89 -14.13 4.61
N ASP A 75 -13.77 -13.18 4.27
CA ASP A 75 -14.52 -13.20 3.01
C ASP A 75 -14.14 -12.01 2.10
N CYS A 76 -14.02 -10.80 2.65
CA CYS A 76 -13.79 -9.61 1.83
C CYS A 76 -12.31 -9.45 1.44
N LEU A 77 -11.39 -9.48 2.41
CA LEU A 77 -9.95 -9.36 2.14
C LEU A 77 -9.29 -10.64 1.63
N ALA A 78 -10.00 -11.78 1.67
CA ALA A 78 -9.50 -13.06 1.20
C ALA A 78 -9.62 -13.24 -0.33
N HIS A 79 -10.20 -12.25 -1.03
CA HIS A 79 -10.40 -12.19 -2.48
C HIS A 79 -9.66 -11.01 -3.09
#